data_AF-A0A7V4IWI4-F1
#
_entry.id   AF-A0A7V4IWI4-F1
#
_cell.length_a   1.000
_cell.length_b   1.000
_cell.length_c   1.000
_cell.angle_alpha   90.00
_cell.angle_beta   90.00
_cell.angle_gamma   90.00
#
_symmetry.space_group_name_H-M   'P 1'
#
loop_
_entity.id
_entity.type
_entity.pdbx_description
1 polymer ?
#
loop_
_entity_poly.entity_id
_entity_poly.type
_entity_poly.pdbx_seq_one_letter_code
_entity_poly.pdbx_strand_id
1 'polypeptide(L)' 'RQIADYAGIPEHFIRAIRRAFHIVPTYKIVDTCAAEFEAATPYYYSCYDQEDEK' A
#
# COMPACT_ATOMS: atom_id res chain seq x y z
N ARG A 1 -9.44 -6.73 7.81
CA ARG A 1 -10.77 -7.05 8.35
C ARG A 1 -11.70 -7.73 7.33
N GLN A 2 -12.20 -7.06 6.28
CA GLN A 2 -13.20 -7.65 5.35
C GLN A 2 -12.84 -9.03 4.77
N ILE A 3 -11.60 -9.21 4.28
CA ILE A 3 -11.15 -10.52 3.75
C ILE A 3 -11.13 -11.61 4.84
N ALA A 4 -10.80 -11.23 6.07
CA ALA A 4 -10.80 -12.12 7.23
C ALA A 4 -12.22 -12.60 7.56
N ASP A 5 -13.19 -11.67 7.52
CA ASP A 5 -14.60 -11.95 7.77
C ASP A 5 -15.18 -12.91 6.70
N TYR A 6 -14.87 -12.70 5.42
CA TYR A 6 -15.33 -13.59 4.33
C TYR A 6 -14.64 -14.95 4.32
N ALA A 7 -13.36 -15.01 4.72
CA ALA A 7 -12.60 -16.26 4.76
C ALA A 7 -12.84 -17.08 6.03
N GLY A 8 -13.47 -16.51 7.07
CA GLY A 8 -13.61 -17.15 8.38
C GLY A 8 -12.26 -17.35 9.10
N ILE A 9 -11.23 -16.60 8.69
CA ILE A 9 -9.86 -16.69 9.22
C ILE A 9 -9.58 -15.42 10.01
N PRO A 10 -8.94 -15.48 11.19
CA PRO A 10 -8.62 -14.26 11.95
C PRO A 10 -7.69 -13.30 11.20
N GLU A 11 -7.89 -12.00 11.40
CA GLU A 11 -7.21 -10.93 10.63
C GLU A 11 -5.68 -11.03 10.65
N HIS A 12 -5.08 -11.46 11.76
CA HIS A 12 -3.63 -11.61 11.88
C HIS A 12 -3.08 -12.69 10.93
N PHE A 13 -3.83 -13.76 10.68
CA PHE A 13 -3.44 -14.79 9.70
C PHE A 13 -3.51 -14.25 8.27
N ILE A 14 -4.57 -13.52 7.91
CA ILE A 14 -4.66 -12.87 6.58
C ILE A 14 -3.51 -11.88 6.38
N ARG A 15 -3.13 -11.13 7.43
CA ARG A 15 -1.97 -10.23 7.38
C ARG A 15 -0.65 -10.98 7.22
N ALA A 16 -0.48 -12.13 7.86
CA ALA A 16 0.70 -12.98 7.70
C ALA A 16 0.79 -13.56 6.27
N ILE A 17 -0.33 -14.03 5.73
CA ILE A 17 -0.44 -14.54 4.35
C ILE A 17 -0.05 -13.44 3.36
N ARG A 18 -0.63 -12.24 3.48
CA ARG A 18 -0.29 -11.10 2.62
C ARG A 18 1.21 -10.80 2.62
N ARG A 19 1.86 -10.83 3.79
CA ARG A 19 3.31 -10.65 3.90
C ARG A 19 4.10 -11.78 3.22
N ALA A 20 3.68 -13.03 3.39
CA ALA A 20 4.33 -14.18 2.76
C ALA A 20 4.26 -14.14 1.23
N PHE A 21 3.19 -13.58 0.67
CA PHE A 21 3.02 -13.38 -0.78
C PHE A 21 3.56 -12.02 -1.27
N HIS A 22 4.28 -11.26 -0.43
CA HIS A 22 4.76 -9.91 -0.78
C HIS A 22 3.65 -8.93 -1.20
N ILE A 23 2.41 -9.16 -0.77
CA ILE A 23 1.26 -8.27 -0.98
C ILE A 23 1.27 -7.24 0.15
N VAL A 24 2.09 -6.20 -0.02
CA VAL A 24 2.21 -5.07 0.91
C VAL A 24 1.78 -3.78 0.21
N PRO A 25 1.16 -2.83 0.93
CA PRO A 25 0.87 -1.53 0.36
C PRO A 25 2.18 -0.79 0.07
N THR A 26 2.24 -0.14 -1.08
CA THR A 26 3.27 0.81 -1.47
C THR A 26 2.81 2.24 -1.19
N TYR A 27 3.75 3.16 -1.06
CA TYR A 27 3.51 4.57 -0.82
C TYR A 27 3.93 5.38 -2.03
N LYS A 28 3.02 6.26 -2.48
CA LYS A 28 3.21 7.17 -3.60
C LYS A 28 3.18 8.61 -3.10
N ILE A 29 3.97 9.47 -3.72
CA ILE A 29 4.05 10.90 -3.45
C ILE A 29 2.98 11.61 -4.28
N VAL A 30 2.20 12.47 -3.63
CA VAL A 30 1.33 13.39 -4.34
C VAL A 30 2.18 14.52 -4.88
N ASP A 31 2.59 14.40 -6.13
CA ASP A 31 3.08 15.52 -6.91
C ASP A 31 1.89 16.16 -7.65
N THR A 32 1.63 17.45 -7.39
CA THR A 32 0.57 18.22 -8.04
C THR A 32 0.69 18.22 -9.58
N CYS A 33 1.88 17.89 -10.10
CA CYS A 33 2.23 17.88 -11.51
C CYS A 33 2.51 16.47 -12.06
N ALA A 34 2.01 15.40 -11.42
CA ALA A 34 2.15 14.02 -11.93
C ALA A 34 3.61 13.56 -12.17
N ALA A 35 4.51 13.88 -11.23
CA ALA A 35 5.95 13.62 -11.27
C ALA A 35 6.75 14.45 -12.28
N GLU A 36 6.19 15.54 -12.82
CA GLU A 36 6.94 16.48 -13.69
C GLU A 36 7.99 17.27 -12.89
N PHE A 37 7.78 17.49 -11.59
CA PHE A 37 8.70 18.25 -10.72
C PHE A 37 8.79 17.62 -9.32
N GLU A 38 9.91 17.81 -8.62
CA GLU A 38 10.03 17.32 -7.24
C GLU A 38 9.10 18.10 -6.30
N ALA A 39 8.21 17.39 -5.60
CA ALA A 39 7.29 17.99 -4.65
C ALA A 39 8.04 18.42 -3.37
N ALA A 40 7.97 19.71 -3.02
CA ALA A 40 8.66 20.27 -1.85
C ALA A 40 8.10 19.79 -0.49
N THR A 41 6.86 19.30 -0.48
CA THR A 41 6.19 18.80 0.73
C THR A 41 5.93 17.29 0.61
N PRO A 42 6.41 16.46 1.55
CA PRO A 42 6.19 15.02 1.50
C PRO A 42 4.75 14.67 1.89
N TYR A 43 3.85 14.61 0.90
CA TYR A 43 2.47 14.15 1.07
C TYR A 43 2.29 12.78 0.41
N TYR A 44 2.10 11.73 1.22
CA TYR A 44 2.05 10.35 0.74
C TYR A 44 0.65 9.73 0.85
N TYR A 45 0.30 8.84 -0.07
CA TYR A 45 -0.86 7.96 0.05
C TYR A 45 -0.46 6.50 -0.19
N SER A 46 -1.14 5.58 0.51
CA SER A 46 -0.91 4.14 0.34
C SER A 46 -1.73 3.59 -0.83
N CYS A 47 -1.11 2.82 -1.70
CA CYS A 47 -1.74 2.05 -2.76
C CYS A 47 -1.29 0.58 -2.69
N TYR A 48 -1.97 -0.33 -3.38
CA TYR A 48 -1.41 -1.66 -3.66
C TYR A 48 -0.90 -1.66 -5.09
N ASP A 49 0.32 -1.16 -5.25
CA ASP A 49 1.01 -1.08 -6.54
C ASP A 49 2.38 -1.77 -6.44
N GLN A 50 3.07 -1.99 -7.56
CA GLN A 50 4.32 -2.77 -7.59
C GLN A 50 5.54 -2.01 -7.06
N GLU A 51 5.52 -0.68 -7.10
CA GLU A 51 6.69 0.16 -6.80
C GLU A 51 6.35 1.23 -5.75
N ASP A 52 7.26 1.45 -4.81
CA ASP A 52 7.28 2.64 -3.96
C ASP A 52 7.90 3.81 -4.75
N GLU A 53 7.31 5.01 -4.66
CA GLU A 53 7.97 6.21 -5.14
C GLU A 53 9.04 6.63 -4.13
N LYS A 54 10.31 6.52 -4.54
CA LYS A 54 11.50 6.90 -3.78
C LYS A 54 11.97 8.28 -4.16
#